data_AF-A0A2K3NF29-F1
#
_entry.id   AF-A0A2K3NF29-F1
#
_cell.length_a   1.000
_cell.length_b   1.000
_cell.length_c   1.000
_cell.angle_alpha   90.00
_cell.angle_beta   90.00
_cell.angle_gamma   90.00
#
_symmetry.space_group_name_H-M   'P 1'
#
loop_
_entity.id
_entity.type
_entity.pdbx_description
1 polymer ?
#
loop_
_entity_poly.entity_id
_entity_poly.type
_entity_poly.pdbx_seq_one_letter_code
_entity_poly.pdbx_strand_id
1 'polypeptide(L)'
;RWCHDIGREQAANKPLLRTVFQAMMHLCLFSPQKTTLLFVIRDKSKTPLEKLESILRADIQKIWDAVPKPHNHVHTPLSDFFNVEVTALSNYELEEDKFKEEVAQLQQRFIHSIAPGGLAGDRRGVVPASAFSISAQHIWKVIRENKDLDLPAHKVMVATVRCEEIAYEKHSQLRSDKGWLELKKAVHLGPVQGFGKKLSSIIDTYLSLYDKETMFFDEAVRNAKRKQFQSNVLDTVHPAYKTMIGHLHSKGLKDFKTTLDGSLGNGEEFASSVHYWTRYIMLDFDKGSTGNNQIHYS
;
A
#
# COMPACT_ATOMS: atom_id res chain seq x y z
N ARG A 1 -13.85 -32.52 -6.62
CA ARG A 1 -13.25 -32.66 -7.98
C ARG A 1 -11.93 -31.88 -8.06
N TRP A 2 -11.02 -32.13 -7.13
CA TRP A 2 -9.78 -31.37 -6.94
C TRP A 2 -8.63 -31.78 -7.88
N CYS A 3 -8.65 -33.01 -8.41
CA CYS A 3 -7.69 -33.48 -9.40
C CYS A 3 -7.71 -32.66 -10.72
N HIS A 4 -8.81 -31.94 -11.01
CA HIS A 4 -8.92 -31.08 -12.21
C HIS A 4 -8.26 -29.70 -12.05
N ASP A 5 -7.85 -29.35 -10.83
CA ASP A 5 -7.18 -28.08 -10.54
C ASP A 5 -5.66 -28.16 -10.79
N ILE A 6 -5.13 -29.37 -10.95
CA ILE A 6 -3.73 -29.61 -11.34
C ILE A 6 -3.49 -29.00 -12.72
N GLY A 7 -2.54 -28.06 -12.79
CA GLY A 7 -2.19 -27.30 -14.00
C GLY A 7 -2.93 -25.97 -14.17
N ARG A 8 -3.94 -25.66 -13.35
CA ARG A 8 -4.64 -24.35 -13.39
C ARG A 8 -3.92 -23.33 -12.51
N GLU A 9 -3.64 -22.15 -13.06
CA GLU A 9 -2.76 -21.16 -12.43
C GLU A 9 -3.28 -20.63 -11.07
N GLN A 10 -4.59 -20.33 -10.99
CA GLN A 10 -5.23 -19.82 -9.78
C GLN A 10 -5.76 -20.94 -8.87
N ALA A 11 -6.30 -22.03 -9.45
CA ALA A 11 -6.88 -23.11 -8.65
C ALA A 11 -5.83 -24.03 -8.01
N ALA A 12 -4.61 -24.12 -8.58
CA ALA A 12 -3.47 -24.79 -7.96
C ALA A 12 -2.69 -23.91 -6.97
N ASN A 13 -3.18 -22.70 -6.65
CA ASN A 13 -2.51 -21.76 -5.74
C ASN A 13 -1.03 -21.48 -6.09
N LYS A 14 -0.67 -21.45 -7.39
CA LYS A 14 0.71 -21.14 -7.84
C LYS A 14 1.23 -19.80 -7.30
N PRO A 15 0.43 -18.72 -7.21
CA PRO A 15 0.87 -17.48 -6.60
C PRO A 15 1.26 -17.63 -5.13
N LEU A 16 0.53 -18.44 -4.36
CA LEU A 16 0.85 -18.70 -2.95
C LEU A 16 2.16 -19.49 -2.81
N LEU A 17 2.36 -20.51 -3.65
CA LEU A 17 3.62 -21.27 -3.67
C LEU A 17 4.82 -20.38 -3.99
N ARG A 18 4.66 -19.41 -4.90
CA ARG A 18 5.70 -18.41 -5.20
C ARG A 18 6.09 -17.61 -3.94
N THR A 19 5.10 -17.15 -3.20
CA THR A 19 5.30 -16.42 -1.94
C THR A 19 5.96 -17.30 -0.87
N VAL A 20 5.52 -18.56 -0.74
CA VAL A 20 6.14 -19.52 0.19
C VAL A 20 7.61 -19.75 -0.17
N PHE A 21 7.95 -19.92 -1.45
CA PHE A 21 9.35 -20.07 -1.86
C PHE A 21 10.19 -18.81 -1.62
N GLN A 22 9.62 -17.62 -1.80
CA GLN A 22 10.29 -16.36 -1.44
C GLN A 22 10.55 -16.27 0.08
N ALA A 23 9.53 -16.54 0.90
CA ALA A 23 9.66 -16.56 2.36
C ALA A 23 10.71 -17.58 2.81
N MET A 24 10.61 -18.81 2.27
CA MET A 24 11.49 -19.90 2.63
C MET A 24 12.91 -19.68 2.15
N MET A 25 13.16 -19.07 0.99
CA MET A 25 14.51 -18.66 0.61
C MET A 25 15.11 -17.71 1.66
N HIS A 26 14.35 -16.70 2.09
CA HIS A 26 14.80 -15.74 3.09
C HIS A 26 15.11 -16.42 4.43
N LEU A 27 14.29 -17.40 4.84
CA LEU A 27 14.49 -18.16 6.08
C LEU A 27 15.61 -19.21 5.97
N CYS A 28 15.73 -19.91 4.84
CA CYS A 28 16.74 -20.94 4.58
C CYS A 28 18.15 -20.37 4.45
N LEU A 29 18.31 -19.06 4.17
CA LEU A 29 19.62 -18.39 4.28
C LEU A 29 20.22 -18.49 5.68
N PHE A 30 19.38 -18.60 6.72
CA PHE A 30 19.81 -18.72 8.11
C PHE A 30 19.96 -20.18 8.58
N SER A 31 19.39 -21.15 7.86
CA SER A 31 19.49 -22.58 8.16
C SER A 31 19.28 -23.42 6.90
N PRO A 32 20.34 -24.04 6.34
CA PRO A 32 20.24 -24.88 5.16
C PRO A 32 19.61 -26.23 5.53
N GLN A 33 18.27 -26.26 5.59
CA GLN A 33 17.48 -27.47 5.81
C GLN A 33 16.73 -27.84 4.55
N LYS A 34 16.93 -29.08 4.09
CA LYS A 34 16.18 -29.62 2.96
C LYS A 34 14.76 -29.97 3.43
N THR A 35 13.77 -29.22 2.96
CA THR A 35 12.37 -29.38 3.36
C THR A 35 11.61 -30.28 2.39
N THR A 36 10.83 -31.23 2.91
CA THR A 36 9.99 -32.07 2.05
C THR A 36 8.64 -31.38 1.76
N LEU A 37 8.36 -31.10 0.50
CA LEU A 37 7.06 -30.67 -0.01
C LEU A 37 6.27 -31.92 -0.42
N LEU A 38 5.27 -32.26 0.38
CA LEU A 38 4.35 -33.37 0.12
C LEU A 38 3.06 -32.87 -0.54
N PHE A 39 2.88 -33.18 -1.82
CA PHE A 39 1.66 -32.89 -2.57
C PHE A 39 0.71 -34.08 -2.49
N VAL A 40 -0.41 -33.90 -1.77
CA VAL A 40 -1.46 -34.92 -1.67
C VAL A 40 -2.60 -34.58 -2.64
N ILE A 41 -2.68 -35.31 -3.74
CA ILE A 41 -3.74 -35.17 -4.76
C ILE A 41 -5.00 -35.85 -4.26
N ARG A 42 -6.10 -35.11 -4.17
CA ARG A 42 -7.42 -35.65 -3.78
C ARG A 42 -8.27 -35.97 -5.01
N ASP A 43 -9.18 -36.93 -4.85
CA ASP A 43 -10.13 -37.38 -5.89
C ASP A 43 -9.43 -37.86 -7.16
N LYS A 44 -8.58 -38.89 -7.04
CA LYS A 44 -7.85 -39.47 -8.17
C LYS A 44 -8.78 -39.75 -9.36
N SER A 45 -8.43 -39.21 -10.53
CA SER A 45 -9.14 -39.45 -11.79
C SER A 45 -8.53 -40.64 -12.55
N LYS A 46 -9.04 -40.96 -13.75
CA LYS A 46 -8.46 -41.99 -14.64
C LYS A 46 -7.03 -41.68 -15.13
N THR A 47 -6.49 -40.51 -14.80
CA THR A 47 -5.15 -40.09 -15.22
C THR A 47 -4.07 -40.79 -14.38
N PRO A 48 -3.04 -41.39 -14.99
CA PRO A 48 -1.94 -42.00 -14.25
C PRO A 48 -1.20 -40.99 -13.36
N LEU A 49 -0.81 -41.43 -12.16
CA LEU A 49 -0.10 -40.60 -11.18
C LEU A 49 1.22 -40.04 -11.74
N GLU A 50 1.97 -40.85 -12.48
CA GLU A 50 3.25 -40.48 -13.12
C GLU A 50 3.13 -39.22 -14.00
N LYS A 51 2.01 -39.10 -14.71
CA LYS A 51 1.75 -37.95 -15.57
C LYS A 51 1.41 -36.70 -14.75
N LEU A 52 0.63 -36.85 -13.68
CA LEU A 52 0.30 -35.74 -12.78
C LEU A 52 1.53 -35.27 -12.01
N GLU A 53 2.36 -36.21 -11.56
CA GLU A 53 3.62 -35.94 -10.88
C GLU A 53 4.59 -35.16 -11.79
N SER A 54 4.78 -35.59 -13.04
CA SER A 54 5.67 -34.88 -13.97
C SER A 54 5.19 -33.45 -14.26
N ILE A 55 3.89 -33.24 -14.41
CA ILE A 55 3.29 -31.91 -14.57
C ILE A 55 3.53 -31.05 -13.32
N LEU A 56 3.27 -31.58 -12.12
CA LEU A 56 3.47 -30.85 -10.86
C LEU A 56 4.94 -30.49 -10.66
N ARG A 57 5.87 -31.43 -10.90
CA ARG A 57 7.31 -31.17 -10.80
C ARG A 57 7.76 -30.08 -11.77
N ALA A 58 7.30 -30.11 -13.02
CA ALA A 58 7.59 -29.07 -14.00
C ALA A 58 7.03 -27.70 -13.59
N ASP A 59 5.80 -27.67 -13.08
CA ASP A 59 5.16 -26.44 -12.58
C ASP A 59 5.92 -25.85 -11.39
N ILE A 60 6.32 -26.67 -10.42
CA ILE A 60 7.09 -26.24 -9.25
C ILE A 60 8.46 -25.69 -9.68
N GLN A 61 9.14 -26.36 -10.61
CA GLN A 61 10.41 -25.88 -11.15
C GLN A 61 10.23 -24.50 -11.83
N LYS A 62 9.17 -24.34 -12.64
CA LYS A 62 8.87 -23.05 -13.28
C LYS A 62 8.59 -21.94 -12.26
N ILE A 63 7.88 -22.25 -11.16
CA ILE A 63 7.65 -21.29 -10.07
C ILE A 63 8.97 -20.95 -9.38
N TRP A 64 9.82 -21.94 -9.09
CA TRP A 64 11.14 -21.73 -8.50
C TRP A 64 12.03 -20.84 -9.36
N ASP A 65 12.05 -21.04 -10.67
CA ASP A 65 12.85 -20.22 -11.60
C ASP A 65 12.34 -18.77 -11.69
N ALA A 66 11.03 -18.54 -11.54
CA ALA A 66 10.42 -17.22 -11.54
C ALA A 66 10.58 -16.44 -10.20
N VAL A 67 11.04 -17.10 -9.12
CA VAL A 67 11.31 -16.44 -7.84
C VAL A 67 12.66 -15.70 -7.91
N PRO A 68 12.72 -14.40 -7.58
CA PRO A 68 13.97 -13.67 -7.51
C PRO A 68 14.87 -14.24 -6.40
N LYS A 69 16.08 -14.66 -6.76
CA LYS A 69 17.06 -15.26 -5.84
C LYS A 69 18.20 -14.27 -5.56
N PRO A 70 18.80 -14.27 -4.35
CA PRO A 70 20.01 -13.51 -4.06
C PRO A 70 21.17 -13.93 -4.98
N HIS A 71 22.12 -13.02 -5.24
CA HIS A 71 23.24 -13.23 -6.16
C HIS A 71 24.02 -14.54 -5.93
N ASN A 72 24.13 -14.99 -4.68
CA ASN A 72 24.86 -16.20 -4.30
C ASN A 72 24.09 -17.51 -4.59
N HIS A 73 22.81 -17.43 -4.95
CA HIS A 73 21.93 -18.59 -5.13
C HIS A 73 21.23 -18.64 -6.50
N VAL A 74 21.60 -17.78 -7.45
CA VAL A 74 20.95 -17.63 -8.76
C VAL A 74 20.87 -18.96 -9.53
N HIS A 75 21.87 -19.83 -9.38
CA HIS A 75 21.97 -21.13 -10.08
C HIS A 75 21.66 -22.35 -9.21
N THR A 76 21.12 -22.15 -8.00
CA THR A 76 20.87 -23.29 -7.10
C THR A 76 19.61 -24.05 -7.52
N PRO A 77 19.69 -25.37 -7.78
CA PRO A 77 18.52 -26.15 -8.16
C PRO A 77 17.55 -26.31 -6.99
N LEU A 78 16.26 -26.51 -7.31
CA LEU A 78 15.20 -26.74 -6.32
C LEU A 78 15.54 -27.92 -5.40
N SER A 79 16.20 -28.95 -5.94
CA SER A 79 16.58 -30.18 -5.24
C SER A 79 17.51 -29.98 -4.03
N ASP A 80 18.18 -28.84 -3.94
CA ASP A 80 19.09 -28.56 -2.83
C ASP A 80 18.32 -28.06 -1.60
N PHE A 81 17.20 -27.37 -1.82
CA PHE A 81 16.35 -26.82 -0.78
C PHE A 81 15.13 -27.69 -0.47
N PHE A 82 14.59 -28.38 -1.48
CA PHE A 82 13.34 -29.11 -1.36
C PHE A 82 13.44 -30.54 -1.84
N ASN A 83 12.78 -31.45 -1.13
CA ASN A 83 12.39 -32.74 -1.68
C ASN A 83 10.92 -32.65 -2.11
N VAL A 84 10.58 -33.08 -3.33
CA VAL A 84 9.19 -33.05 -3.83
C VAL A 84 8.66 -34.47 -3.86
N GLU A 85 7.64 -34.72 -3.05
CA GLU A 85 6.94 -35.99 -2.91
C GLU A 85 5.49 -35.82 -3.35
N VAL A 86 4.98 -36.75 -4.15
CA VAL A 86 3.60 -36.70 -4.65
C VAL A 86 2.88 -37.98 -4.26
N THR A 87 1.69 -37.84 -3.68
CA THR A 87 0.80 -38.97 -3.38
C THR A 87 -0.60 -38.65 -3.88
N ALA A 88 -1.38 -39.67 -4.22
CA ALA A 88 -2.76 -39.51 -4.59
C ALA A 88 -3.66 -40.34 -3.68
N LEU A 89 -4.80 -39.76 -3.33
CA LEU A 89 -5.86 -40.39 -2.57
C LEU A 89 -7.11 -40.48 -3.45
N SER A 90 -7.76 -41.63 -3.38
CA SER A 90 -9.00 -41.97 -4.06
C SER A 90 -10.16 -41.12 -3.52
N ASN A 91 -11.30 -41.14 -4.21
CA ASN A 91 -12.46 -40.36 -3.78
C ASN A 91 -13.14 -41.05 -2.59
N TYR A 92 -13.35 -40.30 -1.50
CA TYR A 92 -13.92 -40.84 -0.26
C TYR A 92 -15.36 -41.33 -0.43
N GLU A 93 -16.19 -40.60 -1.18
CA GLU A 93 -17.62 -40.93 -1.34
C GLU A 93 -17.83 -42.16 -2.23
N LEU A 94 -16.97 -42.33 -3.25
CA LEU A 94 -17.09 -43.42 -4.23
C LEU A 94 -16.31 -44.68 -3.80
N GLU A 95 -15.18 -44.53 -3.13
CA GLU A 95 -14.23 -45.61 -2.82
C GLU A 95 -13.67 -45.47 -1.40
N GLU A 96 -14.55 -45.49 -0.39
CA GLU A 96 -14.20 -45.27 1.02
C GLU A 96 -13.11 -46.23 1.55
N ASP A 97 -13.24 -47.53 1.27
CA ASP A 97 -12.30 -48.54 1.77
C ASP A 97 -10.89 -48.35 1.19
N LYS A 98 -10.79 -48.08 -0.12
CA LYS A 98 -9.51 -47.78 -0.77
C LYS A 98 -8.90 -46.50 -0.23
N PHE A 99 -9.70 -45.47 0.00
CA PHE A 99 -9.22 -44.23 0.59
C PHE A 99 -8.62 -44.47 1.99
N LYS A 100 -9.30 -45.24 2.84
CA LYS A 100 -8.79 -45.58 4.18
C LYS A 100 -7.48 -46.38 4.10
N GLU A 101 -7.37 -47.31 3.16
CA GLU A 101 -6.14 -48.06 2.92
C GLU A 101 -4.98 -47.14 2.48
N GLU A 102 -5.20 -46.26 1.50
CA GLU A 102 -4.20 -45.31 1.02
C GLU A 102 -3.77 -44.31 2.12
N VAL A 103 -4.71 -43.88 2.97
CA VAL A 103 -4.40 -43.06 4.15
C VAL A 103 -3.55 -43.83 5.17
N ALA A 104 -3.85 -45.10 5.42
CA ALA A 104 -3.05 -45.94 6.29
C ALA A 104 -1.63 -46.13 5.74
N GLN A 105 -1.48 -46.34 4.43
CA GLN A 105 -0.16 -46.39 3.77
C GLN A 105 0.60 -45.07 3.94
N LEU A 106 -0.07 -43.91 3.77
CA LEU A 106 0.53 -42.61 4.00
C LEU A 106 0.95 -42.43 5.47
N GLN A 107 0.12 -42.84 6.42
CA GLN A 107 0.44 -42.82 7.85
C GLN A 107 1.69 -43.66 8.16
N GLN A 108 1.79 -44.86 7.58
CA GLN A 108 2.98 -45.70 7.75
C GLN A 108 4.25 -45.02 7.24
N ARG A 109 4.18 -44.26 6.13
CA ARG A 109 5.32 -43.44 5.65
C ARG A 109 5.75 -42.36 6.65
N PHE A 110 4.81 -41.77 7.39
CA PHE A 110 5.13 -40.79 8.44
C PHE A 110 5.75 -41.44 9.68
N ILE A 111 5.29 -42.63 10.07
CA ILE A 111 5.86 -43.38 11.21
C ILE A 111 7.31 -43.76 10.90
N HIS A 112 7.59 -44.21 9.68
CA HIS A 112 8.93 -44.56 9.22
C HIS A 112 9.72 -43.35 8.67
N SER A 113 9.23 -42.12 8.90
CA SER A 113 9.82 -40.89 8.33
C SER A 113 11.27 -40.64 8.75
N ILE A 114 11.70 -41.24 9.86
CA ILE A 114 13.02 -41.09 10.48
C ILE A 114 14.09 -41.97 9.81
N ALA A 115 13.69 -42.98 9.04
CA ALA A 115 14.62 -43.86 8.35
C ALA A 115 15.37 -43.11 7.22
N PRO A 116 16.58 -43.55 6.82
CA PRO A 116 17.28 -42.99 5.67
C PRO A 116 16.40 -43.05 4.42
N GLY A 117 16.07 -41.88 3.83
CA GLY A 117 15.13 -41.78 2.70
C GLY A 117 13.66 -41.61 3.09
N GLY A 118 13.35 -41.44 4.38
CA GLY A 118 12.00 -41.14 4.87
C GLY A 118 11.54 -39.70 4.60
N LEU A 119 10.28 -39.41 4.93
CA LEU A 119 9.66 -38.09 4.69
C LEU A 119 10.30 -36.95 5.50
N ALA A 120 10.94 -37.27 6.64
CA ALA A 120 11.69 -36.28 7.40
C ALA A 120 13.00 -36.00 6.67
N GLY A 121 13.15 -34.78 6.17
CA GLY A 121 14.31 -34.34 5.40
C GLY A 121 15.64 -34.36 6.17
N ASP A 122 16.64 -33.66 5.64
CA ASP A 122 17.98 -33.62 6.25
C ASP A 122 17.92 -33.04 7.68
N ARG A 123 18.45 -33.77 8.66
CA ARG A 123 18.38 -33.45 10.09
C ARG A 123 19.42 -32.43 10.55
N ARG A 124 19.98 -31.64 9.63
CA ARG A 124 20.93 -30.58 9.99
C ARG A 124 20.19 -29.44 10.69
N GLY A 125 20.44 -29.24 11.99
CA GLY A 125 19.84 -28.15 12.75
C GLY A 125 18.50 -28.46 13.42
N VAL A 126 18.29 -29.70 13.86
CA VAL A 126 17.12 -30.08 14.69
C VAL A 126 17.10 -29.23 15.96
N VAL A 127 16.06 -28.41 16.11
CA VAL A 127 15.81 -27.63 17.32
C VAL A 127 15.22 -28.56 18.39
N PRO A 128 15.79 -28.62 19.61
CA PRO A 128 15.18 -29.36 20.72
C PRO A 128 13.75 -28.88 20.97
N ALA A 129 12.85 -29.80 21.34
CA ALA A 129 11.45 -29.45 21.59
C ALA A 129 11.29 -28.32 22.62
N SER A 130 12.19 -28.24 23.61
CA SER A 130 12.23 -27.17 24.62
C SER A 130 12.57 -25.79 24.04
N ALA A 131 13.33 -25.73 22.94
CA ALA A 131 13.74 -24.49 22.28
C ALA A 131 12.88 -24.14 21.06
N PHE A 132 11.94 -25.01 20.66
CA PHE A 132 11.08 -24.80 19.50
C PHE A 132 10.20 -23.56 19.64
N SER A 133 9.64 -23.31 20.83
CA SER A 133 8.81 -22.13 21.10
C SER A 133 9.56 -20.82 20.85
N ILE A 134 10.83 -20.75 21.29
CA ILE A 134 11.71 -19.59 21.11
C ILE A 134 12.06 -19.41 19.63
N SER A 135 12.36 -20.50 18.94
CA SER A 135 12.65 -20.49 17.50
C SER A 135 11.43 -20.06 16.69
N ALA A 136 10.24 -20.57 17.01
CA ALA A 136 9.00 -20.23 16.32
C ALA A 136 8.64 -18.75 16.52
N GLN A 137 8.86 -18.19 17.71
CA GLN A 137 8.66 -16.75 17.96
C GLN A 137 9.61 -15.88 17.12
N HIS A 138 10.89 -16.28 17.00
CA HIS A 138 11.84 -15.57 16.15
C HIS A 138 11.47 -15.67 14.67
N ILE A 139 11.13 -16.86 14.17
CA ILE A 139 10.66 -17.05 12.79
C ILE A 139 9.41 -16.18 12.53
N TRP A 140 8.45 -16.17 13.46
CA TRP A 140 7.24 -15.36 13.33
C TRP A 140 7.52 -13.86 13.33
N LYS A 141 8.47 -13.40 14.15
CA LYS A 141 8.92 -12.00 14.15
C LYS A 141 9.52 -11.61 12.80
N VAL A 142 10.42 -12.44 12.27
CA VAL A 142 11.04 -12.23 10.95
C VAL A 142 9.98 -12.19 9.85
N ILE A 143 9.02 -13.12 9.85
CA ILE A 143 7.92 -13.13 8.86
C ILE A 143 7.07 -11.86 8.97
N ARG A 144 6.72 -11.43 10.18
CA ARG A 144 5.87 -10.24 10.41
C ARG A 144 6.55 -8.94 9.99
N GLU A 145 7.86 -8.83 10.21
CA GLU A 145 8.63 -7.63 9.89
C GLU A 145 9.04 -7.55 8.40
N ASN A 146 8.85 -8.65 7.65
CA ASN A 146 9.25 -8.72 6.25
C ASN A 146 8.21 -8.05 5.33
N LYS A 147 8.55 -6.82 4.89
CA LYS A 147 7.71 -6.03 3.98
C LYS A 147 7.51 -6.66 2.60
N ASP A 148 8.39 -7.58 2.18
CA ASP A 148 8.27 -8.25 0.87
C ASP A 148 7.22 -9.37 0.89
N LEU A 149 6.84 -9.85 2.08
CA LEU A 149 5.74 -10.80 2.29
C LEU A 149 4.39 -10.11 2.50
N ASP A 150 4.40 -8.78 2.63
CA ASP A 150 3.20 -7.96 2.70
C ASP A 150 2.62 -7.87 1.29
N LEU A 151 2.00 -8.97 0.84
CA LEU A 151 1.18 -8.99 -0.36
C LEU A 151 0.00 -8.08 -0.06
N PRO A 152 -0.05 -6.84 -0.57
CA PRO A 152 -1.27 -6.07 -0.44
C PRO A 152 -2.30 -6.91 -1.16
N ALA A 153 -3.35 -7.33 -0.45
CA ALA A 153 -4.42 -8.11 -1.07
C ALA A 153 -4.76 -7.43 -2.40
N HIS A 154 -4.90 -8.17 -3.51
CA HIS A 154 -5.04 -7.61 -4.86
C HIS A 154 -6.04 -6.43 -4.92
N LYS A 155 -7.09 -6.48 -4.07
CA LYS A 155 -8.04 -5.38 -3.80
C LYS A 155 -7.38 -4.06 -3.34
N VAL A 156 -6.46 -4.10 -2.37
CA VAL A 156 -5.69 -2.96 -1.84
C VAL A 156 -4.71 -2.42 -2.87
N MET A 157 -4.03 -3.29 -3.63
CA MET A 157 -3.14 -2.86 -4.71
C MET A 157 -3.93 -2.13 -5.82
N VAL A 158 -5.04 -2.71 -6.29
CA VAL A 158 -5.91 -2.08 -7.29
C VAL A 158 -6.50 -0.78 -6.77
N ALA A 159 -6.96 -0.75 -5.52
CA ALA A 159 -7.44 0.48 -4.88
C ALA A 159 -6.35 1.55 -4.84
N THR A 160 -5.10 1.18 -4.58
CA THR A 160 -3.98 2.14 -4.50
C THR A 160 -3.73 2.80 -5.85
N VAL A 161 -3.64 2.00 -6.91
CA VAL A 161 -3.43 2.49 -8.28
C VAL A 161 -4.61 3.36 -8.71
N ARG A 162 -5.85 2.90 -8.50
CA ARG A 162 -7.05 3.63 -8.91
C ARG A 162 -7.24 4.95 -8.16
N CYS A 163 -7.09 4.96 -6.84
CA CYS A 163 -7.17 6.20 -6.06
C CYS A 163 -6.08 7.20 -6.48
N GLU A 164 -4.90 6.72 -6.85
CA GLU A 164 -3.81 7.59 -7.33
C GLU A 164 -4.08 8.18 -8.72
N GLU A 165 -4.60 7.38 -9.65
CA GLU A 165 -5.03 7.87 -10.97
C GLU A 165 -6.13 8.93 -10.85
N ILE A 166 -7.14 8.67 -10.02
CA ILE A 166 -8.25 9.61 -9.78
C ILE A 166 -7.71 10.91 -9.16
N ALA A 167 -6.84 10.82 -8.15
CA ALA A 167 -6.21 12.00 -7.54
C ALA A 167 -5.42 12.84 -8.56
N TYR A 168 -4.65 12.18 -9.43
CA TYR A 168 -3.89 12.85 -10.48
C TYR A 168 -4.81 13.52 -11.51
N GLU A 169 -5.88 12.84 -11.92
CA GLU A 169 -6.86 13.39 -12.86
C GLU A 169 -7.54 14.63 -12.28
N LYS A 170 -8.04 14.58 -11.03
CA LYS A 170 -8.68 15.74 -10.38
C LYS A 170 -7.71 16.89 -10.19
N HIS A 171 -6.44 16.60 -9.89
CA HIS A 171 -5.41 17.63 -9.82
C HIS A 171 -5.16 18.32 -11.16
N SER A 172 -5.09 17.54 -12.24
CA SER A 172 -4.95 18.05 -13.60
C SER A 172 -6.14 18.91 -14.03
N GLN A 173 -7.36 18.48 -13.68
CA GLN A 173 -8.58 19.25 -13.90
C GLN A 173 -8.57 20.56 -13.12
N LEU A 174 -8.19 20.55 -11.83
CA LEU A 174 -8.05 21.74 -11.01
C LEU A 174 -7.05 22.74 -11.61
N ARG A 175 -5.92 22.28 -12.15
CA ARG A 175 -4.93 23.15 -12.82
C ARG A 175 -5.49 23.86 -14.06
N SER A 176 -6.45 23.23 -14.72
CA SER A 176 -7.10 23.73 -15.93
C SER A 176 -8.46 24.39 -15.67
N ASP A 177 -8.86 24.47 -14.40
CA ASP A 177 -10.15 25.01 -13.99
C ASP A 177 -10.25 26.51 -14.32
N LYS A 178 -11.36 26.91 -14.95
CA LYS A 178 -11.57 28.30 -15.38
C LYS A 178 -11.61 29.26 -14.18
N GLY A 179 -12.29 28.88 -13.10
CA GLY A 179 -12.39 29.68 -11.89
C GLY A 179 -11.04 29.85 -11.20
N TRP A 180 -10.24 28.78 -11.14
CA TRP A 180 -8.87 28.86 -10.63
C TRP A 180 -7.98 29.76 -11.50
N LEU A 181 -8.02 29.61 -12.82
CA LEU A 181 -7.20 30.40 -13.74
C LEU A 181 -7.55 31.89 -13.70
N GLU A 182 -8.84 32.23 -13.62
CA GLU A 182 -9.31 33.61 -13.43
C GLU A 182 -8.84 34.18 -12.09
N LEU A 183 -8.98 33.40 -11.01
CA LEU A 183 -8.54 33.81 -9.68
C LEU A 183 -7.02 34.04 -9.63
N LYS A 184 -6.25 33.14 -10.25
CA LYS A 184 -4.79 33.25 -10.35
C LYS A 184 -4.38 34.50 -11.13
N LYS A 185 -5.06 34.82 -12.23
CA LYS A 185 -4.81 36.06 -13.02
C LYS A 185 -5.19 37.30 -12.23
N ALA A 186 -6.34 37.30 -11.57
CA ALA A 186 -6.83 38.44 -10.78
C ALA A 186 -5.85 38.80 -9.65
N VAL A 187 -5.28 37.79 -8.97
CA VAL A 187 -4.25 38.01 -7.94
C VAL A 187 -2.99 38.66 -8.48
N HIS A 188 -2.59 38.41 -9.73
CA HIS A 188 -1.43 39.08 -10.33
C HIS A 188 -1.70 40.57 -10.62
N LEU A 189 -2.97 40.96 -10.78
CA LEU A 189 -3.37 42.34 -11.04
C LEU A 189 -3.52 43.16 -9.75
N GLY A 190 -3.79 42.51 -8.61
CA GLY A 190 -3.92 43.18 -7.32
C GLY A 190 -4.68 42.36 -6.27
N PRO A 191 -5.01 42.98 -5.12
CA PRO A 191 -5.71 42.29 -4.04
C PRO A 191 -7.14 41.92 -4.45
N VAL A 192 -7.47 40.63 -4.37
CA VAL A 192 -8.80 40.09 -4.71
C VAL A 192 -9.64 39.92 -3.46
N GLN A 193 -10.79 40.60 -3.38
CA GLN A 193 -11.72 40.40 -2.27
C GLN A 193 -12.30 38.98 -2.26
N GLY A 194 -12.32 38.38 -1.06
CA GLY A 194 -12.84 37.03 -0.85
C GLY A 194 -12.01 35.92 -1.50
N PHE A 195 -10.73 36.17 -1.80
CA PHE A 195 -9.82 35.19 -2.40
C PHE A 195 -9.85 33.84 -1.67
N GLY A 196 -9.73 33.85 -0.34
CA GLY A 196 -9.77 32.64 0.48
C GLY A 196 -11.07 31.84 0.32
N LYS A 197 -12.23 32.50 0.35
CA LYS A 197 -13.55 31.83 0.19
C LYS A 197 -13.70 31.21 -1.20
N LYS A 198 -13.30 31.93 -2.25
CA LYS A 198 -13.33 31.44 -3.64
C LYS A 198 -12.38 30.26 -3.82
N LEU A 199 -11.17 30.36 -3.27
CA LEU A 199 -10.17 29.29 -3.34
C LEU A 199 -10.63 28.04 -2.59
N SER A 200 -11.12 28.17 -1.36
CA SER A 200 -11.66 27.03 -0.59
C SER A 200 -12.81 26.36 -1.34
N SER A 201 -13.75 27.13 -1.89
CA SER A 201 -14.87 26.57 -2.66
C SER A 201 -14.41 25.75 -3.88
N ILE A 202 -13.35 26.17 -4.57
CA ILE A 202 -12.77 25.41 -5.69
C ILE A 202 -12.13 24.13 -5.17
N ILE A 203 -11.29 24.22 -4.14
CA ILE A 203 -10.60 23.06 -3.54
C ILE A 203 -11.60 22.03 -3.03
N ASP A 204 -12.62 22.47 -2.29
CA ASP A 204 -13.66 21.61 -1.71
C ASP A 204 -14.45 20.88 -2.79
N THR A 205 -14.69 21.53 -3.93
CA THR A 205 -15.35 20.90 -5.09
C THR A 205 -14.55 19.71 -5.60
N TYR A 206 -13.24 19.88 -5.82
CA TYR A 206 -12.37 18.81 -6.32
C TYR A 206 -12.10 17.72 -5.28
N LEU A 207 -12.02 18.06 -3.99
CA LEU A 207 -11.97 17.07 -2.90
C LEU A 207 -13.25 16.23 -2.85
N SER A 208 -14.42 16.87 -2.98
CA SER A 208 -15.71 16.16 -3.01
C SER A 208 -15.84 15.23 -4.22
N LEU A 209 -15.33 15.65 -5.40
CA LEU A 209 -15.30 14.80 -6.59
C LEU A 209 -14.42 13.56 -6.38
N TYR A 210 -13.25 13.73 -5.78
CA TYR A 210 -12.38 12.61 -5.39
C TYR A 210 -13.08 11.67 -4.39
N ASP A 211 -13.73 12.21 -3.37
CA ASP A 211 -14.40 11.43 -2.33
C ASP A 211 -15.57 10.60 -2.91
N LYS A 212 -16.31 11.15 -3.89
CA LYS A 212 -17.39 10.44 -4.60
C LYS A 212 -16.85 9.29 -5.45
N GLU A 213 -15.77 9.52 -6.20
CA GLU A 213 -15.25 8.53 -7.13
C GLU A 213 -14.47 7.42 -6.43
N THR A 214 -13.93 7.69 -5.24
CA THR A 214 -13.19 6.71 -4.43
C THR A 214 -14.03 6.00 -3.37
N MET A 215 -15.35 6.24 -3.32
CA MET A 215 -16.22 5.75 -2.24
C MET A 215 -16.24 4.22 -2.08
N PHE A 216 -16.01 3.48 -3.17
CA PHE A 216 -16.07 2.02 -3.21
C PHE A 216 -14.72 1.34 -2.91
N PHE A 217 -13.64 2.10 -2.79
CA PHE A 217 -12.30 1.58 -2.49
C PHE A 217 -12.05 1.46 -0.99
N ASP A 218 -10.96 0.77 -0.65
CA ASP A 218 -10.51 0.62 0.72
C ASP A 218 -10.34 1.96 1.43
N GLU A 219 -10.85 2.03 2.65
CA GLU A 219 -10.91 3.27 3.43
C GLU A 219 -9.51 3.79 3.83
N ALA A 220 -8.60 2.90 4.19
CA ALA A 220 -7.25 3.29 4.57
C ALA A 220 -6.51 3.87 3.34
N VAL A 221 -6.64 3.21 2.19
CA VAL A 221 -6.03 3.64 0.93
C VAL A 221 -6.58 4.98 0.46
N ARG A 222 -7.92 5.14 0.39
CA ARG A 222 -8.54 6.38 -0.09
C ARG A 222 -8.15 7.57 0.80
N ASN A 223 -8.12 7.39 2.12
CA ASN A 223 -7.78 8.45 3.08
C ASN A 223 -6.30 8.85 2.98
N ALA A 224 -5.39 7.88 2.80
CA ALA A 224 -3.98 8.15 2.58
C ALA A 224 -3.74 8.94 1.28
N LYS A 225 -4.35 8.49 0.18
CA LYS A 225 -4.23 9.16 -1.13
C LYS A 225 -4.94 10.52 -1.16
N ARG A 226 -6.03 10.70 -0.40
CA ARG A 226 -6.69 12.00 -0.22
C ARG A 226 -5.78 13.04 0.42
N LYS A 227 -5.04 12.66 1.48
CA LYS A 227 -4.07 13.55 2.14
C LYS A 227 -2.95 13.96 1.18
N GLN A 228 -2.45 13.01 0.39
CA GLN A 228 -1.44 13.30 -0.64
C GLN A 228 -1.98 14.26 -1.71
N PHE A 229 -3.20 14.03 -2.19
CA PHE A 229 -3.88 14.93 -3.14
C PHE A 229 -4.04 16.34 -2.56
N GLN A 230 -4.49 16.47 -1.31
CA GLN A 230 -4.62 17.76 -0.64
C GLN A 230 -3.28 18.51 -0.57
N SER A 231 -2.18 17.82 -0.25
CA SER A 231 -0.83 18.40 -0.27
C SER A 231 -0.46 18.95 -1.66
N ASN A 232 -0.68 18.17 -2.71
CA ASN A 232 -0.36 18.57 -4.09
C ASN A 232 -1.20 19.76 -4.57
N VAL A 233 -2.45 19.86 -4.12
CA VAL A 233 -3.32 21.01 -4.37
C VAL A 233 -2.76 22.24 -3.66
N LEU A 234 -2.42 22.11 -2.36
CA LEU A 234 -1.83 23.20 -1.58
C LEU A 234 -0.56 23.74 -2.23
N ASP A 235 0.34 22.87 -2.69
CA ASP A 235 1.58 23.27 -3.38
C ASP A 235 1.30 24.06 -4.67
N THR A 236 0.20 23.74 -5.37
CA THR A 236 -0.21 24.42 -6.60
C THR A 236 -0.79 25.82 -6.33
N VAL A 237 -1.52 25.99 -5.22
CA VAL A 237 -2.20 27.25 -4.89
C VAL A 237 -1.35 28.18 -4.03
N HIS A 238 -0.37 27.65 -3.30
CA HIS A 238 0.48 28.39 -2.37
C HIS A 238 1.18 29.62 -3.00
N PRO A 239 1.73 29.56 -4.24
CA PRO A 239 2.34 30.73 -4.85
C PRO A 239 1.34 31.89 -5.03
N ALA A 240 0.10 31.61 -5.46
CA ALA A 240 -0.92 32.64 -5.60
C ALA A 240 -1.36 33.20 -4.25
N TYR A 241 -1.48 32.35 -3.23
CA TYR A 241 -1.77 32.79 -1.87
C TYR A 241 -0.69 33.74 -1.34
N LYS A 242 0.60 33.42 -1.56
CA LYS A 242 1.72 34.27 -1.18
C LYS A 242 1.70 35.62 -1.88
N THR A 243 1.38 35.66 -3.17
CA THR A 243 1.21 36.91 -3.93
C THR A 243 0.07 37.76 -3.38
N MET A 244 -1.07 37.14 -3.06
CA MET A 244 -2.23 37.83 -2.45
C MET A 244 -1.86 38.47 -1.10
N ILE A 245 -1.17 37.73 -0.24
CA ILE A 245 -0.67 38.26 1.05
C ILE A 245 0.32 39.41 0.83
N GLY A 246 1.21 39.31 -0.16
CA GLY A 246 2.12 40.39 -0.55
C GLY A 246 1.38 41.68 -0.97
N HIS A 247 0.28 41.55 -1.72
CA HIS A 247 -0.56 42.69 -2.09
C HIS A 247 -1.27 43.31 -0.90
N LEU A 248 -1.85 42.50 -0.01
CA LEU A 248 -2.49 42.99 1.22
C LEU A 248 -1.49 43.71 2.12
N HIS A 249 -0.28 43.17 2.28
CA HIS A 249 0.77 43.79 3.07
C HIS A 249 1.20 45.14 2.47
N SER A 250 1.43 45.19 1.16
CA SER A 250 1.84 46.42 0.46
C SER A 250 0.75 47.50 0.52
N LYS A 251 -0.52 47.10 0.39
CA LYS A 251 -1.68 47.98 0.55
C LYS A 251 -1.76 48.52 1.97
N GLY A 252 -1.74 47.64 2.97
CA GLY A 252 -1.81 48.03 4.38
C GLY A 252 -0.68 48.98 4.79
N LEU A 253 0.55 48.73 4.33
CA LEU A 253 1.69 49.60 4.63
C LEU A 253 1.57 50.99 3.97
N LYS A 254 1.06 51.04 2.74
CA LYS A 254 0.80 52.31 2.05
C LYS A 254 -0.30 53.10 2.75
N ASP A 255 -1.41 52.45 3.08
CA ASP A 255 -2.55 53.05 3.77
C ASP A 255 -2.13 53.57 5.15
N PHE A 256 -1.32 52.81 5.89
CA PHE A 256 -0.75 53.20 7.18
C PHE A 256 0.08 54.47 7.05
N LYS A 257 1.00 54.51 6.08
CA LYS A 257 1.84 55.67 5.86
C LYS A 257 1.01 56.91 5.52
N THR A 258 0.06 56.80 4.61
CA THR A 258 -0.78 57.95 4.21
C THR A 258 -1.69 58.45 5.32
N THR A 259 -2.24 57.55 6.14
CA THR A 259 -3.13 57.92 7.24
C THR A 259 -2.36 58.51 8.41
N LEU A 260 -1.18 57.97 8.72
CA LEU A 260 -0.29 58.51 9.75
C LEU A 260 0.24 59.91 9.38
N ASP A 261 0.71 60.10 8.14
CA ASP A 261 1.18 61.39 7.64
C ASP A 261 0.05 62.46 7.71
N GLY A 262 -1.20 62.06 7.41
CA GLY A 262 -2.38 62.91 7.53
C GLY A 262 -2.76 63.28 8.98
N SER A 263 -2.78 62.30 9.89
CA SER A 263 -3.03 62.53 11.32
C SER A 263 -1.99 63.45 11.96
N LEU A 264 -0.71 63.27 11.61
CA LEU A 264 0.40 64.11 12.07
C LEU A 264 0.27 65.55 11.55
N GLY A 265 -0.17 65.73 10.30
CA GLY A 265 -0.45 67.05 9.73
C GLY A 265 -1.60 67.80 10.42
N ASN A 266 -2.53 67.08 11.05
CA ASN A 266 -3.69 67.64 11.77
C ASN A 266 -3.42 67.93 13.26
N GLY A 267 -2.20 67.70 13.74
CA GLY A 267 -1.80 67.98 15.12
C GLY A 267 -2.24 66.93 16.15
N GLU A 268 -2.61 65.72 15.71
CA GLU A 268 -2.93 64.62 16.63
C GLU A 268 -1.68 64.07 17.35
N GLU A 269 -1.87 63.54 18.57
CA GLU A 269 -0.78 62.97 19.36
C GLU A 269 -0.25 61.67 18.72
N PHE A 270 1.04 61.68 18.35
CA PHE A 270 1.69 60.61 17.58
C PHE A 270 1.46 59.20 18.12
N ALA A 271 1.61 59.00 19.43
CA ALA A 271 1.46 57.68 20.05
C ALA A 271 0.04 57.12 19.91
N SER A 272 -0.97 57.98 20.08
CA SER A 272 -2.38 57.63 19.97
C SER A 272 -2.77 57.29 18.53
N SER A 273 -2.32 58.09 17.56
CA SER A 273 -2.60 57.85 16.13
C SER A 273 -1.91 56.58 15.62
N VAL A 274 -0.64 56.32 16.00
CA VAL A 274 0.06 55.09 15.64
C VAL A 274 -0.68 53.86 16.15
N HIS A 275 -1.12 53.87 17.42
CA HIS A 275 -1.78 52.72 18.02
C HIS A 275 -3.16 52.45 17.39
N TYR A 276 -3.92 53.49 17.07
CA TYR A 276 -5.22 53.38 16.42
C TYR A 276 -5.11 52.80 15.01
N TRP A 277 -4.24 53.40 14.18
CA TRP A 277 -4.09 53.01 12.78
C TRP A 277 -3.45 51.63 12.61
N THR A 278 -2.51 51.27 13.48
CA THR A 278 -1.96 49.90 13.51
C THR A 278 -3.07 48.88 13.72
N ARG A 279 -3.95 49.11 14.71
CA ARG A 279 -5.06 48.19 15.01
C ARG A 279 -6.07 48.12 13.86
N TYR A 280 -6.40 49.26 13.25
CA TYR A 280 -7.32 49.33 12.12
C TYR A 280 -6.81 48.54 10.89
N ILE A 281 -5.53 48.70 10.55
CA ILE A 281 -4.93 48.08 9.37
C ILE A 281 -4.68 46.59 9.58
N MET A 282 -4.31 46.17 10.80
CA MET A 282 -4.27 44.75 11.13
C MET A 282 -5.66 44.10 11.00
N LEU A 283 -6.73 44.79 11.43
CA LEU A 283 -8.11 44.32 11.23
C LEU A 283 -8.51 44.23 9.75
N ASP A 284 -8.09 45.17 8.90
CA ASP A 284 -8.36 45.12 7.45
C ASP A 284 -7.56 44.00 6.77
N PHE A 285 -6.30 43.82 7.17
CA PHE A 285 -5.45 42.73 6.70
C PHE A 285 -5.98 41.36 7.10
N ASP A 286 -6.44 41.20 8.34
CA ASP A 286 -7.04 39.95 8.83
C ASP A 286 -8.33 39.63 8.06
N LYS A 287 -9.19 40.62 7.80
CA LYS A 287 -10.39 40.45 6.96
C LYS A 287 -10.07 40.13 5.51
N GLY A 288 -8.98 40.68 4.97
CA GLY A 288 -8.50 40.41 3.62
C GLY A 288 -7.87 39.03 3.46
N SER A 289 -7.23 38.52 4.52
CA SER A 289 -6.51 37.24 4.54
C SER A 289 -7.39 36.06 4.95
N THR A 290 -8.36 36.28 5.84
CA THR A 290 -9.32 35.25 6.24
C THR A 290 -10.49 35.16 5.26
N GLY A 291 -10.52 34.11 4.45
CA GLY A 291 -11.81 33.48 4.19
C GLY A 291 -12.20 32.74 5.48
N ASN A 292 -13.38 33.00 6.05
CA ASN A 292 -13.93 32.30 7.23
C ASN A 292 -13.59 30.79 7.22
N ASN A 293 -12.46 30.42 7.80
CA ASN A 293 -12.02 29.05 7.99
C ASN A 293 -12.21 28.76 9.48
N GLN A 294 -13.45 28.45 9.87
CA GLN A 294 -13.64 27.40 10.86
C GLN A 294 -13.37 26.08 10.13
N ILE A 295 -12.09 25.80 9.87
CA ILE A 295 -11.65 24.42 9.67
C ILE A 295 -11.56 23.86 11.09
N HIS A 296 -12.65 23.24 11.53
CA HIS A 296 -12.63 22.38 12.69
C HIS A 296 -11.62 21.26 12.40
N TYR A 297 -10.43 21.36 12.99
CA TYR A 297 -9.64 20.18 13.27
C TYR A 297 -10.32 19.46 14.43
N SER A 298 -10.94 18.33 14.13
CA SER A 298 -11.33 17.29 15.08
C SER A 298 -10.95 15.96 14.46
#